data_AF-A0A1J7IWL8-F1
#
_entry.id   AF-A0A1J7IWL8-F1
#
_cell.length_a   1.000
_cell.length_b   1.000
_cell.length_c   1.000
_cell.angle_alpha   90.00
_cell.angle_beta   90.00
_cell.angle_gamma   90.00
#
_symmetry.space_group_name_H-M   'P 1'
#
loop_
_entity.id
_entity.type
_entity.pdbx_description
1 polymer ?
#
loop_
_entity_poly.entity_id
_entity_poly.type
_entity_poly.pdbx_seq_one_letter_code
_entity_poly.pdbx_strand_id
1 'polypeptide(L)'
;MSPEQEIHDDQNTSSRYPAGIPGKFDKDGNVQPFPGNTIVCHLSQSSELYASLLGLYEKLRTGPHSHLYTLLPPPSWHMTVFEGVCDQVRKPGYWPSDLPPDAPLADCTAHFAEKLSTFDLGFDPPPYRMCVRGIDPLEIGLGLHLEFRDAGEETRFRALRDRISETLSLRHPGHESYGLHLSLAYLLRHLTDDQKAEISKLVLDHLAGSPVEFELGAPEFCTFENMFAFKRLFYLGIQGL
;
A
#
# COMPACT_ATOMS: atom_id res chain seq x y z
N MET A 1 8.38 5.65 -8.90
CA MET A 1 8.80 4.25 -8.91
C MET A 1 8.79 3.77 -7.47
N SER A 2 8.05 2.71 -7.18
CA SER A 2 7.99 2.10 -5.84
C SER A 2 9.11 1.07 -5.66
N PRO A 3 9.42 0.64 -4.42
CA PRO A 3 10.46 -0.35 -4.17
C PRO A 3 10.30 -1.65 -4.97
N GLU A 4 9.06 -2.12 -5.20
CA GLU A 4 8.82 -3.34 -5.99
C GLU A 4 9.12 -3.19 -7.49
N GLN A 5 8.90 -1.99 -8.05
CA GLN A 5 9.25 -1.69 -9.44
C GLN A 5 10.77 -1.63 -9.58
N GLU A 6 11.44 -1.06 -8.58
CA GLU A 6 12.89 -0.97 -8.55
C GLU A 6 13.58 -2.35 -8.46
N ILE A 7 13.07 -3.25 -7.59
CA ILE A 7 13.55 -4.65 -7.52
C ILE A 7 13.33 -5.36 -8.86
N HIS A 8 12.19 -5.11 -9.49
CA HIS A 8 11.80 -5.75 -10.73
C HIS A 8 12.67 -5.34 -11.92
N ASP A 9 13.05 -4.06 -11.98
CA ASP A 9 13.98 -3.54 -12.98
C ASP A 9 15.41 -4.09 -12.77
N ASP A 10 15.88 -4.21 -11.53
CA ASP A 10 17.22 -4.73 -11.20
C ASP A 10 17.38 -6.24 -11.54
N GLN A 11 16.30 -7.03 -11.55
CA GLN A 11 16.36 -8.49 -11.79
C GLN A 11 16.22 -8.93 -13.26
N ASN A 12 16.05 -8.01 -14.22
CA ASN A 12 15.83 -8.32 -15.66
C ASN A 12 14.72 -9.36 -15.93
N THR A 13 13.77 -9.51 -15.00
CA THR A 13 12.58 -10.36 -15.13
C THR A 13 11.40 -9.61 -15.75
N SER A 14 11.61 -8.34 -16.11
CA SER A 14 10.53 -7.38 -16.35
C SER A 14 9.65 -7.68 -17.55
N SER A 15 10.17 -8.42 -18.54
CA SER A 15 9.39 -8.78 -19.72
C SER A 15 8.44 -9.95 -19.52
N ARG A 16 8.55 -10.70 -18.42
CA ARG A 16 7.83 -11.99 -18.25
C ARG A 16 6.78 -11.99 -17.15
N TYR A 17 6.96 -11.19 -16.10
CA TYR A 17 6.03 -11.15 -14.97
C TYR A 17 5.76 -9.70 -14.54
N PRO A 18 4.59 -9.41 -13.94
CA PRO A 18 4.33 -8.14 -13.28
C PRO A 18 5.36 -7.80 -12.20
N ALA A 19 5.47 -6.51 -11.86
CA ALA A 19 6.29 -6.07 -10.73
C ALA A 19 5.82 -6.76 -9.43
N GLY A 20 6.76 -7.11 -8.56
CA GLY A 20 6.49 -7.92 -7.37
C GLY A 20 6.63 -9.44 -7.57
N ILE A 21 6.86 -9.94 -8.79
CA ILE A 21 7.13 -11.36 -9.08
C ILE A 21 8.50 -11.53 -9.76
N PRO A 22 9.39 -12.45 -9.32
CA PRO A 22 9.29 -13.33 -8.15
C PRO A 22 9.84 -12.67 -6.87
N GLY A 23 9.27 -11.54 -6.43
CA GLY A 23 9.75 -10.77 -5.29
C GLY A 23 8.87 -10.92 -4.03
N LYS A 24 7.70 -10.28 -4.05
CA LYS A 24 6.66 -10.37 -3.01
C LYS A 24 5.95 -11.72 -2.99
N PHE A 25 5.83 -12.33 -4.16
CA PHE A 25 5.28 -13.68 -4.34
C PHE A 25 6.15 -14.46 -5.33
N ASP A 26 6.16 -15.78 -5.21
CA ASP A 26 6.73 -16.61 -6.26
C ASP A 26 5.80 -16.73 -7.48
N LYS A 27 6.25 -17.49 -8.48
CA LYS A 27 5.54 -17.66 -9.76
C LYS A 27 4.23 -18.43 -9.63
N ASP A 28 4.04 -19.15 -8.53
CA ASP A 28 2.85 -19.93 -8.23
C ASP A 28 1.91 -19.16 -7.27
N GLY A 29 2.32 -17.97 -6.85
CA GLY A 29 1.54 -17.06 -6.01
C GLY A 29 1.70 -17.27 -4.52
N ASN A 30 2.68 -18.08 -4.07
CA ASN A 30 2.98 -18.19 -2.66
C ASN A 30 3.68 -16.93 -2.17
N VAL A 31 3.28 -16.45 -1.00
CA VAL A 31 3.87 -15.28 -0.35
C VAL A 31 5.34 -15.52 -0.04
N GLN A 32 6.18 -14.53 -0.31
CA GLN A 32 7.63 -14.56 -0.06
C GLN A 32 8.02 -13.57 1.03
N PRO A 33 9.15 -13.79 1.74
CA PRO A 33 9.71 -12.80 2.65
C PRO A 33 9.97 -11.48 1.94
N PHE A 34 9.35 -10.42 2.43
CA PHE A 34 9.50 -9.06 1.94
C PHE A 34 9.48 -8.09 3.12
N PRO A 35 10.46 -8.17 4.05
CA PRO A 35 10.37 -7.46 5.31
C PRO A 35 10.63 -5.96 5.16
N GLY A 36 9.96 -5.17 5.99
CA GLY A 36 10.07 -3.71 5.96
C GLY A 36 9.23 -3.02 7.01
N ASN A 37 9.17 -1.69 6.90
CA ASN A 37 8.28 -0.85 7.68
C ASN A 37 7.58 0.20 6.80
N THR A 38 6.46 0.73 7.28
CA THR A 38 5.60 1.65 6.51
C THR A 38 4.69 2.43 7.44
N ILE A 39 4.07 3.49 6.93
CA ILE A 39 2.97 4.20 7.59
C ILE A 39 1.71 4.00 6.76
N VAL A 40 0.67 3.41 7.35
CA VAL A 40 -0.56 3.02 6.66
C VAL A 40 -1.80 3.45 7.45
N CYS A 41 -2.94 3.50 6.79
CA CYS A 41 -4.25 3.52 7.43
C CYS A 41 -5.00 2.24 7.03
N HIS A 42 -5.24 1.32 7.98
CA HIS A 42 -6.04 0.14 7.68
C HIS A 42 -7.50 0.53 7.38
N LEU A 43 -8.11 -0.19 6.44
CA LEU A 43 -9.55 -0.09 6.23
C LEU A 43 -10.26 -0.68 7.45
N SER A 44 -11.13 0.10 8.09
CA SER A 44 -11.87 -0.38 9.27
C SER A 44 -12.73 -1.58 8.92
N GLN A 45 -12.59 -2.67 9.67
CA GLN A 45 -13.37 -3.89 9.50
C GLN A 45 -14.87 -3.69 9.77
N SER A 46 -15.23 -2.61 10.47
CA SER A 46 -16.62 -2.23 10.71
C SER A 46 -17.19 -1.30 9.63
N SER A 47 -16.40 -0.91 8.61
CA SER A 47 -16.87 -0.02 7.55
C SER A 47 -17.73 -0.76 6.53
N GLU A 48 -18.68 -0.06 5.94
CA GLU A 48 -19.52 -0.60 4.87
C GLU A 48 -18.70 -0.98 3.64
N LEU A 49 -17.65 -0.21 3.33
CA LEU A 49 -16.72 -0.54 2.24
C LEU A 49 -16.04 -1.89 2.51
N TYR A 50 -15.55 -2.13 3.73
CA TYR A 50 -14.93 -3.41 4.09
C TYR A 50 -15.90 -4.58 3.86
N ALA A 51 -17.13 -4.45 4.35
CA ALA A 51 -18.17 -5.47 4.16
C ALA A 51 -18.45 -5.73 2.66
N SER A 52 -18.49 -4.69 1.83
CA SER A 52 -18.63 -4.83 0.38
C SER A 52 -17.44 -5.56 -0.23
N LEU A 53 -16.21 -5.17 0.14
CA LEU A 53 -14.99 -5.75 -0.41
C LEU A 53 -14.79 -7.22 -0.02
N LEU A 54 -15.33 -7.68 1.10
CA LEU A 54 -15.41 -9.12 1.39
C LEU A 54 -16.24 -9.86 0.33
N GLY A 55 -17.36 -9.28 -0.11
CA GLY A 55 -18.15 -9.85 -1.19
C GLY A 55 -17.41 -9.85 -2.54
N LEU A 56 -16.59 -8.83 -2.81
CA LEU A 56 -15.75 -8.78 -4.00
C LEU A 56 -14.62 -9.81 -3.92
N TYR A 57 -13.98 -9.93 -2.76
CA TYR A 57 -12.92 -10.91 -2.49
C TYR A 57 -13.41 -12.32 -2.81
N GLU A 58 -14.60 -12.71 -2.35
CA GLU A 58 -15.15 -14.03 -2.66
C GLU A 58 -15.44 -14.22 -4.15
N LYS A 59 -16.00 -13.21 -4.83
CA LYS A 59 -16.22 -13.26 -6.30
C LYS A 59 -14.92 -13.47 -7.07
N LEU A 60 -13.85 -12.77 -6.68
CA LEU A 60 -12.53 -12.90 -7.28
C LEU A 60 -11.95 -14.30 -6.98
N ARG A 61 -12.00 -14.73 -5.72
CA ARG A 61 -11.46 -16.01 -5.25
C ARG A 61 -12.07 -17.21 -5.95
N THR A 62 -13.38 -17.18 -6.22
CA THR A 62 -14.09 -18.27 -6.90
C THR A 62 -14.25 -18.06 -8.40
N GLY A 63 -13.76 -16.94 -8.94
CA GLY A 63 -13.89 -16.56 -10.34
C GLY A 63 -12.98 -17.37 -11.27
N PRO A 64 -13.24 -17.33 -12.58
CA PRO A 64 -12.44 -18.06 -13.59
C PRO A 64 -10.98 -17.57 -13.65
N HIS A 65 -10.74 -16.32 -13.27
CA HIS A 65 -9.42 -15.67 -13.29
C HIS A 65 -8.66 -15.75 -11.98
N SER A 66 -9.15 -16.50 -10.99
CA SER A 66 -8.54 -16.62 -9.66
C SER A 66 -7.08 -17.10 -9.68
N HIS A 67 -6.67 -17.80 -10.74
CA HIS A 67 -5.30 -18.26 -10.96
C HIS A 67 -4.33 -17.18 -11.49
N LEU A 68 -4.82 -15.99 -11.83
CA LEU A 68 -4.02 -14.90 -12.41
C LEU A 68 -3.46 -13.94 -11.35
N TYR A 69 -3.90 -14.04 -10.10
CA TYR A 69 -3.51 -13.13 -9.03
C TYR A 69 -3.49 -13.84 -7.67
N THR A 70 -2.69 -13.30 -6.74
CA THR A 70 -2.77 -13.65 -5.32
C THR A 70 -3.58 -12.57 -4.61
N LEU A 71 -4.72 -12.96 -4.03
CA LEU A 71 -5.54 -12.06 -3.23
C LEU A 71 -4.88 -11.78 -1.87
N LEU A 72 -4.89 -10.52 -1.46
CA LEU A 72 -4.41 -10.10 -0.15
C LEU A 72 -5.47 -10.39 0.93
N PRO A 73 -5.08 -10.93 2.10
CA PRO A 73 -6.01 -11.21 3.19
C PRO A 73 -6.82 -9.96 3.57
N PRO A 74 -8.14 -10.07 3.80
CA PRO A 74 -8.96 -8.92 4.16
C PRO A 74 -8.45 -8.07 5.34
N PRO A 75 -7.88 -8.65 6.42
CA PRO A 75 -7.30 -7.85 7.51
C PRO A 75 -6.09 -7.00 7.12
N SER A 76 -5.46 -7.26 5.97
CA SER A 76 -4.30 -6.51 5.49
C SER A 76 -4.66 -5.33 4.59
N TRP A 77 -5.93 -5.11 4.28
CA TRP A 77 -6.33 -4.01 3.40
C TRP A 77 -6.10 -2.65 4.07
N HIS A 78 -5.33 -1.80 3.40
CA HIS A 78 -4.96 -0.47 3.88
C HIS A 78 -4.72 0.47 2.71
N MET A 79 -4.71 1.76 2.99
CA MET A 79 -4.06 2.76 2.16
C MET A 79 -2.69 3.08 2.77
N THR A 80 -1.64 3.08 1.96
CA THR A 80 -0.33 3.54 2.41
C THR A 80 -0.29 5.06 2.46
N VAL A 81 0.05 5.59 3.64
CA VAL A 81 0.26 7.03 3.86
C VAL A 81 1.66 7.42 3.43
N PHE A 82 2.66 6.63 3.82
CA PHE A 82 4.04 6.84 3.46
C PHE A 82 4.78 5.49 3.36
N GLU A 83 5.49 5.29 2.26
CA GLU A 83 6.34 4.12 2.06
C GLU A 83 7.58 4.27 2.95
N GLY A 84 7.78 3.34 3.90
CA GLY A 84 9.00 3.30 4.70
C GLY A 84 10.11 2.61 3.92
N VAL A 85 10.83 1.69 4.57
CA VAL A 85 11.89 0.90 3.92
C VAL A 85 11.44 -0.51 3.59
N CYS A 86 12.01 -1.06 2.53
CA CYS A 86 12.03 -2.49 2.23
C CYS A 86 13.47 -3.00 2.35
N ASP A 87 13.67 -4.09 3.07
CA ASP A 87 15.02 -4.63 3.34
C ASP A 87 15.80 -5.00 2.08
N GLN A 88 15.08 -5.30 0.99
CA GLN A 88 15.65 -5.66 -0.30
C GLN A 88 16.17 -4.45 -1.09
N VAL A 89 15.83 -3.21 -0.72
CA VAL A 89 16.19 -1.99 -1.46
C VAL A 89 16.89 -0.99 -0.55
N ARG A 90 18.21 -1.12 -0.44
CA ARG A 90 19.07 -0.31 0.46
C ARG A 90 19.89 0.71 -0.33
N LYS A 91 19.20 1.65 -1.01
CA LYS A 91 19.86 2.66 -1.86
C LYS A 91 19.28 4.06 -1.68
N PRO A 92 19.99 5.12 -2.11
CA PRO A 92 19.49 6.49 -1.99
C PRO A 92 18.08 6.64 -2.57
N GLY A 93 17.21 7.31 -1.82
CA GLY A 93 15.78 7.47 -2.14
C GLY A 93 14.88 6.37 -1.58
N TYR A 94 15.40 5.17 -1.30
CA TYR A 94 14.63 4.05 -0.73
C TYR A 94 15.10 3.65 0.67
N TRP A 95 16.26 4.16 1.10
CA TRP A 95 16.83 4.02 2.43
C TRP A 95 17.07 5.42 3.03
N PRO A 96 16.84 5.63 4.34
CA PRO A 96 17.04 6.92 4.96
C PRO A 96 18.50 7.39 4.84
N SER A 97 18.69 8.67 4.54
CA SER A 97 20.02 9.24 4.29
C SER A 97 20.88 9.39 5.54
N ASP A 98 20.29 9.28 6.72
CA ASP A 98 20.96 9.41 8.02
C ASP A 98 21.24 8.06 8.69
N LEU A 99 21.09 6.95 7.96
CA LEU A 99 21.58 5.62 8.36
C LEU A 99 22.47 5.02 7.26
N PRO A 100 23.50 4.23 7.63
CA PRO A 100 24.29 3.54 6.63
C PRO A 100 23.45 2.45 5.94
N PRO A 101 23.66 2.17 4.63
CA PRO A 101 22.86 1.20 3.88
C PRO A 101 22.94 -0.25 4.39
N ASP A 102 23.95 -0.59 5.19
CA ASP A 102 24.14 -1.90 5.81
C ASP A 102 23.55 -1.99 7.23
N ALA A 103 22.93 -0.92 7.75
CA ALA A 103 22.27 -0.94 9.06
C ALA A 103 21.19 -2.04 9.12
N PRO A 104 21.15 -2.89 10.16
CA PRO A 104 20.10 -3.88 10.33
C PRO A 104 18.70 -3.27 10.19
N LEU A 105 17.75 -4.00 9.57
CA LEU A 105 16.37 -3.52 9.40
C LEU A 105 15.71 -3.16 10.74
N ALA A 106 16.02 -3.91 11.81
CA ALA A 106 15.55 -3.65 13.16
C ALA A 106 16.02 -2.28 13.67
N ASP A 107 17.28 -1.92 13.41
CA ASP A 107 17.85 -0.63 13.81
C ASP A 107 17.22 0.51 13.02
N CYS A 108 16.98 0.33 11.71
CA CYS A 108 16.24 1.29 10.90
C CYS A 108 14.80 1.49 11.41
N THR A 109 14.14 0.41 11.83
CA THR A 109 12.78 0.47 12.38
C THR A 109 12.76 1.17 13.73
N ALA A 110 13.73 0.90 14.61
CA ALA A 110 13.88 1.59 15.89
C ALA A 110 14.16 3.09 15.71
N HIS A 111 15.02 3.43 14.76
CA HIS A 111 15.32 4.83 14.39
C HIS A 111 14.08 5.57 13.91
N PHE A 112 13.28 4.94 13.03
CA PHE A 112 12.00 5.52 12.59
C PHE A 112 11.01 5.63 13.74
N ALA A 113 10.92 4.63 14.61
CA ALA A 113 10.04 4.67 15.77
C ALA A 113 10.38 5.83 16.72
N GLU A 114 11.67 6.06 17.00
CA GLU A 114 12.15 7.18 17.82
C GLU A 114 11.73 8.52 17.22
N LYS A 115 12.05 8.75 15.95
CA LYS A 115 11.70 9.97 15.21
C LYS A 115 10.19 10.22 15.16
N LEU A 116 9.39 9.17 15.00
CA LEU A 116 7.93 9.26 14.91
C LEU A 116 7.25 9.36 16.28
N SER A 117 7.91 8.99 17.37
CA SER A 117 7.32 9.02 18.72
C SER A 117 6.92 10.42 19.18
N THR A 118 7.63 11.44 18.68
CA THR A 118 7.35 12.86 18.93
C THR A 118 6.68 13.54 17.74
N PHE A 119 6.27 12.79 16.71
CA PHE A 119 5.65 13.35 15.53
C PHE A 119 4.23 13.85 15.84
N ASP A 120 4.03 15.14 15.67
CA ASP A 120 2.73 15.79 15.78
C ASP A 120 1.99 15.69 14.44
N LEU A 121 0.73 15.27 14.44
CA LEU A 121 -0.12 15.32 13.23
C LEU A 121 -0.56 16.74 12.88
N GLY A 122 -0.46 17.68 13.83
CA GLY A 122 -0.84 19.07 13.64
C GLY A 122 -2.30 19.23 13.23
N PHE A 123 -2.55 20.04 12.19
CA PHE A 123 -3.89 20.39 11.70
C PHE A 123 -4.49 19.37 10.72
N ASP A 124 -3.94 18.15 10.65
CA ASP A 124 -4.43 17.07 9.80
C ASP A 124 -4.88 15.84 10.62
N PRO A 125 -5.77 16.03 11.62
CA PRO A 125 -6.22 14.90 12.41
C PRO A 125 -7.19 14.02 11.59
N PRO A 126 -7.12 12.69 11.78
CA PRO A 126 -8.13 11.78 11.25
C PRO A 126 -9.54 12.11 11.83
N PRO A 127 -10.62 11.63 11.19
CA PRO A 127 -10.62 10.74 10.03
C PRO A 127 -10.33 11.45 8.70
N TYR A 128 -9.69 10.74 7.78
CA TYR A 128 -9.50 11.15 6.39
C TYR A 128 -10.67 10.67 5.54
N ARG A 129 -11.35 11.58 4.84
CA ARG A 129 -12.50 11.24 4.00
C ARG A 129 -12.05 10.93 2.58
N MET A 130 -12.21 9.67 2.21
CA MET A 130 -11.74 9.13 0.95
C MET A 130 -12.93 8.76 0.06
N CYS A 131 -12.68 8.76 -1.24
CA CYS A 131 -13.60 8.27 -2.25
C CYS A 131 -12.92 7.18 -3.09
N VAL A 132 -13.64 6.10 -3.37
CA VAL A 132 -13.25 5.14 -4.42
C VAL A 132 -13.63 5.74 -5.77
N ARG A 133 -12.66 5.88 -6.67
CA ARG A 133 -12.85 6.53 -7.98
C ARG A 133 -12.74 5.59 -9.15
N GLY A 134 -12.20 4.40 -8.91
CA GLY A 134 -12.09 3.36 -9.91
C GLY A 134 -11.12 2.29 -9.43
N ILE A 135 -10.47 1.66 -10.40
CA ILE A 135 -9.45 0.66 -10.17
C ILE A 135 -8.16 1.09 -10.85
N ASP A 136 -7.04 0.60 -10.34
CA ASP A 136 -5.75 0.78 -10.98
C ASP A 136 -5.70 0.09 -12.36
N PRO A 137 -4.71 0.42 -13.22
CA PRO A 137 -4.61 -0.12 -14.58
C PRO A 137 -4.45 -1.64 -14.72
N LEU A 138 -4.43 -2.41 -13.63
CA LEU A 138 -4.18 -3.87 -13.63
C LEU A 138 -2.85 -4.25 -14.30
N GLU A 139 -1.78 -3.51 -13.97
CA GLU A 139 -0.43 -3.77 -14.47
C GLU A 139 0.42 -4.54 -13.45
N ILE A 140 0.32 -4.16 -12.17
CA ILE A 140 1.05 -4.77 -11.05
C ILE A 140 0.11 -5.63 -10.20
N GLY A 141 -1.09 -5.12 -9.95
CA GLY A 141 -2.06 -5.70 -9.03
C GLY A 141 -3.48 -5.21 -9.33
N LEU A 142 -4.42 -5.72 -8.55
CA LEU A 142 -5.76 -5.15 -8.44
C LEU A 142 -5.78 -4.24 -7.23
N GLY A 143 -5.84 -2.93 -7.47
CA GLY A 143 -6.03 -1.91 -6.46
C GLY A 143 -7.25 -1.04 -6.78
N LEU A 144 -7.85 -0.47 -5.74
CA LEU A 144 -8.86 0.56 -5.87
C LEU A 144 -8.18 1.92 -5.86
N HIS A 145 -8.39 2.74 -6.89
CA HIS A 145 -7.87 4.10 -6.94
C HIS A 145 -8.67 4.99 -5.99
N LEU A 146 -7.96 5.71 -5.13
CA LEU A 146 -8.52 6.54 -4.08
C LEU A 146 -8.22 8.02 -4.34
N GLU A 147 -9.18 8.87 -4.01
CA GLU A 147 -9.01 10.32 -3.94
C GLU A 147 -9.57 10.85 -2.63
N PHE A 148 -9.07 12.00 -2.19
CA PHE A 148 -9.72 12.75 -1.13
C PHE A 148 -11.05 13.31 -1.63
N ARG A 149 -11.95 13.55 -0.69
CA ARG A 149 -13.25 14.16 -1.00
C ARG A 149 -13.10 15.58 -1.58
N ASP A 150 -12.11 16.33 -1.09
CA ASP A 150 -11.82 17.68 -1.55
C ASP A 150 -10.31 17.95 -1.70
N ALA A 151 -9.97 18.93 -2.56
CA ALA A 151 -8.58 19.29 -2.85
C ALA A 151 -7.84 19.89 -1.64
N GLY A 152 -8.57 20.42 -0.64
CA GLY A 152 -7.97 20.94 0.59
C GLY A 152 -7.52 19.82 1.52
N GLU A 153 -8.31 18.75 1.65
CA GLU A 153 -7.89 17.49 2.29
C GLU A 153 -6.68 16.88 1.58
N GLU A 154 -6.68 16.80 0.25
CA GLU A 154 -5.51 16.30 -0.47
C GLU A 154 -4.27 17.17 -0.21
N THR A 155 -4.38 18.49 -0.30
CA THR A 155 -3.26 19.40 -0.05
C THR A 155 -2.67 19.21 1.35
N ARG A 156 -3.53 19.05 2.38
CA ARG A 156 -3.08 18.79 3.76
C ARG A 156 -2.38 17.44 3.88
N PHE A 157 -2.92 16.39 3.27
CA PHE A 157 -2.32 15.08 3.29
C PHE A 157 -0.96 15.03 2.56
N ARG A 158 -0.82 15.74 1.44
CA ARG A 158 0.48 15.87 0.75
C ARG A 158 1.50 16.57 1.66
N ALA A 159 1.10 17.63 2.35
CA ALA A 159 1.97 18.30 3.34
C ALA A 159 2.32 17.40 4.54
N LEU A 160 1.39 16.53 4.98
CA LEU A 160 1.67 15.50 5.99
C LEU A 160 2.77 14.55 5.50
N ARG A 161 2.67 14.07 4.26
CA ARG A 161 3.69 13.21 3.64
C ARG A 161 5.06 13.89 3.56
N ASP A 162 5.10 15.17 3.19
CA ASP A 162 6.35 15.94 3.15
C ASP A 162 7.02 16.00 4.53
N ARG A 163 6.25 16.30 5.56
CA ARG A 163 6.76 16.32 6.95
C ARG A 163 7.25 14.96 7.41
N ILE A 164 6.54 13.88 7.06
CA ILE A 164 7.00 12.50 7.34
C ILE A 164 8.31 12.23 6.62
N SER A 165 8.42 12.61 5.35
CA SER A 165 9.64 12.45 4.55
C SER A 165 10.85 13.16 5.18
N GLU A 166 10.68 14.41 5.60
CA GLU A 166 11.70 15.19 6.30
C GLU A 166 12.10 14.53 7.63
N THR A 167 11.10 14.14 8.43
CA THR A 167 11.30 13.50 9.74
C THR A 167 12.11 12.21 9.59
N LEU A 168 11.74 11.36 8.64
CA LEU A 168 12.39 10.07 8.41
C LEU A 168 13.69 10.18 7.62
N SER A 169 14.03 11.37 7.10
CA SER A 169 15.18 11.58 6.21
C SER A 169 15.17 10.62 5.01
N LEU A 170 13.97 10.36 4.49
CA LEU A 170 13.69 9.43 3.40
C LEU A 170 12.74 10.08 2.42
N ARG A 171 13.09 10.10 1.12
CA ARG A 171 12.23 10.63 0.06
C ARG A 171 12.29 9.75 -1.18
N HIS A 172 11.23 9.00 -1.41
CA HIS A 172 11.11 8.10 -2.57
C HIS A 172 11.06 8.88 -3.89
N PRO A 173 11.60 8.33 -4.99
CA PRO A 173 11.52 8.98 -6.31
C PRO A 173 10.09 9.30 -6.77
N GLY A 174 9.09 8.51 -6.30
CA GLY A 174 7.67 8.72 -6.57
C GLY A 174 6.92 9.60 -5.57
N HIS A 175 7.60 10.30 -4.65
CA HIS A 175 6.96 11.00 -3.53
C HIS A 175 5.87 11.99 -3.96
N GLU A 176 6.17 12.83 -4.96
CA GLU A 176 5.28 13.87 -5.49
C GLU A 176 4.08 13.31 -6.26
N SER A 177 4.28 12.21 -6.97
CA SER A 177 3.30 11.63 -7.90
C SER A 177 2.61 10.39 -7.35
N TYR A 178 2.72 10.16 -6.03
CA TYR A 178 2.20 8.95 -5.40
C TYR A 178 0.68 8.82 -5.56
N GLY A 179 0.25 7.75 -6.23
CA GLY A 179 -1.16 7.38 -6.39
C GLY A 179 -1.69 6.70 -5.14
N LEU A 180 -2.77 7.24 -4.58
CA LEU A 180 -3.43 6.67 -3.40
C LEU A 180 -4.30 5.50 -3.82
N HIS A 181 -4.11 4.36 -3.19
CA HIS A 181 -4.83 3.15 -3.56
C HIS A 181 -5.01 2.23 -2.35
N LEU A 182 -5.96 1.30 -2.48
CA LEU A 182 -6.14 0.16 -1.59
C LEU A 182 -5.91 -1.12 -2.40
N SER A 183 -4.84 -1.86 -2.09
CA SER A 183 -4.50 -3.09 -2.80
C SER A 183 -5.38 -4.25 -2.34
N LEU A 184 -5.94 -5.00 -3.30
CA LEU A 184 -6.72 -6.22 -3.07
C LEU A 184 -5.99 -7.48 -3.55
N ALA A 185 -5.14 -7.36 -4.57
CA ALA A 185 -4.40 -8.49 -5.13
C ALA A 185 -3.12 -8.05 -5.84
N TYR A 186 -2.16 -8.96 -5.96
CA TYR A 186 -1.02 -8.84 -6.88
C TYR A 186 -1.20 -9.77 -8.07
N LEU A 187 -0.90 -9.28 -9.28
CA LEU A 187 -0.97 -10.09 -10.49
C LEU A 187 0.21 -11.05 -10.54
N LEU A 188 -0.08 -12.31 -10.87
CA LEU A 188 0.94 -13.34 -11.11
C LEU A 188 1.40 -13.35 -12.56
N ARG A 189 0.60 -12.82 -13.49
CA ARG A 189 0.85 -12.79 -14.94
C ARG A 189 0.36 -11.46 -15.52
N HIS A 190 0.97 -11.01 -16.62
CA HIS A 190 0.37 -9.96 -17.42
C HIS A 190 -0.95 -10.47 -18.01
N LEU A 191 -1.99 -9.65 -17.90
CA LEU A 191 -3.31 -9.99 -18.39
C LEU A 191 -3.39 -9.73 -19.90
N THR A 192 -4.18 -10.55 -20.61
CA THR A 192 -4.65 -10.18 -21.94
C THR A 192 -5.67 -9.05 -21.85
N ASP A 193 -5.94 -8.36 -22.96
CA ASP A 193 -6.96 -7.30 -22.99
C ASP A 193 -8.35 -7.81 -22.57
N ASP A 194 -8.72 -9.02 -23.00
CA ASP A 194 -9.98 -9.67 -22.61
C ASP A 194 -10.02 -9.96 -21.11
N GLN A 195 -8.96 -10.52 -20.54
CA GLN A 195 -8.86 -10.78 -19.10
C GLN A 195 -8.94 -9.49 -18.29
N LYS A 196 -8.25 -8.44 -18.75
CA LYS A 196 -8.28 -7.11 -18.14
C LYS A 196 -9.69 -6.53 -18.18
N ALA A 197 -10.38 -6.62 -19.32
CA ALA A 197 -11.75 -6.14 -19.47
C ALA A 197 -12.74 -6.91 -18.58
N GLU A 198 -12.62 -8.23 -18.49
CA GLU A 198 -13.49 -9.08 -17.67
C GLU A 198 -13.30 -8.84 -16.18
N ILE A 199 -12.05 -8.77 -15.70
CA ILE A 199 -11.73 -8.46 -14.30
C ILE A 199 -12.20 -7.03 -13.98
N SER A 200 -11.90 -6.06 -14.83
CA SER A 200 -12.33 -4.67 -14.63
C SER A 200 -13.85 -4.57 -14.54
N LYS A 201 -14.57 -5.25 -15.45
CA LYS A 201 -16.03 -5.28 -15.45
C LYS A 201 -16.57 -5.88 -14.15
N LEU A 202 -16.05 -7.03 -13.71
CA LEU A 202 -16.47 -7.67 -12.46
C LEU A 202 -16.33 -6.71 -11.27
N VAL A 203 -15.19 -6.02 -11.17
CA VAL A 203 -14.90 -5.12 -10.06
C VAL A 203 -15.75 -3.86 -10.14
N LEU A 204 -15.84 -3.21 -11.30
CA LEU A 204 -16.63 -1.99 -11.48
C LEU A 204 -18.13 -2.25 -11.30
N ASP A 205 -18.65 -3.37 -11.81
CA ASP A 205 -20.05 -3.77 -11.59
C ASP A 205 -20.33 -4.02 -10.09
N HIS A 206 -19.34 -4.55 -9.33
CA HIS A 206 -19.47 -4.67 -7.88
C HIS A 206 -19.50 -3.28 -7.22
N LEU A 207 -18.55 -2.41 -7.57
CA LEU A 207 -18.39 -1.09 -6.95
C LEU A 207 -19.56 -0.15 -7.24
N ALA A 208 -20.29 -0.33 -8.34
CA ALA A 208 -21.50 0.45 -8.64
C ALA A 208 -22.60 0.31 -7.57
N GLY A 209 -22.59 -0.77 -6.79
CA GLY A 209 -23.49 -0.97 -5.65
C GLY A 209 -22.83 -0.76 -4.28
N SER A 210 -21.57 -0.33 -4.23
CA SER A 210 -20.79 -0.16 -3.00
C SER A 210 -20.82 1.29 -2.51
N PRO A 211 -20.51 1.52 -1.21
CA PRO A 211 -20.24 2.86 -0.71
C PRO A 211 -19.09 3.51 -1.48
N VAL A 212 -19.34 4.70 -2.02
CA VAL A 212 -18.32 5.47 -2.76
C VAL A 212 -17.40 6.23 -1.80
N GLU A 213 -17.93 6.68 -0.66
CA GLU A 213 -17.20 7.44 0.36
C GLU A 213 -16.93 6.56 1.59
N PHE A 214 -15.76 6.73 2.21
CA PHE A 214 -15.39 6.06 3.45
C PHE A 214 -14.38 6.89 4.25
N GLU A 215 -14.15 6.49 5.49
CA GLU A 215 -13.21 7.15 6.39
C GLU A 215 -12.02 6.25 6.71
N LEU A 216 -10.83 6.85 6.73
CA LEU A 216 -9.60 6.22 7.23
C LEU A 216 -9.20 6.85 8.57
N GLY A 217 -8.77 6.00 9.51
CA GLY A 217 -8.36 6.43 10.84
C GLY A 217 -6.96 7.05 10.89
N ALA A 218 -6.41 7.15 12.11
CA ALA A 218 -5.05 7.65 12.33
C ALA A 218 -4.00 6.83 11.56
N PRO A 219 -2.96 7.46 11.00
CA PRO A 219 -1.85 6.73 10.40
C PRO A 219 -1.14 5.85 11.44
N GLU A 220 -0.71 4.67 11.01
CA GLU A 220 -0.14 3.62 11.84
C GLU A 220 1.30 3.36 11.38
N PHE A 221 2.28 3.49 12.27
CA PHE A 221 3.62 3.00 11.97
C PHE A 221 3.63 1.48 12.13
N CYS A 222 3.92 0.77 11.05
CA CYS A 222 3.80 -0.67 10.95
C CYS A 222 5.11 -1.32 10.52
N THR A 223 5.28 -2.58 10.93
CA THR A 223 6.26 -3.51 10.36
C THR A 223 5.53 -4.59 9.57
N PHE A 224 6.18 -5.16 8.57
CA PHE A 224 5.65 -6.29 7.82
C PHE A 224 6.79 -7.26 7.50
N GLU A 225 6.49 -8.56 7.49
CA GLU A 225 7.43 -9.61 7.05
C GLU A 225 7.19 -9.97 5.58
N ASN A 226 5.99 -9.70 5.09
CA ASN A 226 5.52 -9.94 3.73
C ASN A 226 4.21 -9.15 3.52
N MET A 227 3.55 -9.32 2.37
CA MET A 227 2.36 -8.53 2.00
C MET A 227 1.04 -8.98 2.66
N PHE A 228 1.04 -10.03 3.49
CA PHE A 228 -0.19 -10.56 4.09
C PHE A 228 -0.55 -9.95 5.45
N ALA A 229 0.37 -9.23 6.10
CA ALA A 229 0.09 -8.62 7.39
C ALA A 229 0.99 -7.41 7.65
N PHE A 230 0.38 -6.35 8.19
CA PHE A 230 1.04 -5.12 8.60
C PHE A 230 0.81 -4.92 10.09
N LYS A 231 1.81 -5.26 10.89
CA LYS A 231 1.74 -5.19 12.35
C LYS A 231 1.98 -3.76 12.81
N ARG A 232 0.94 -3.09 13.27
CA ARG A 232 1.04 -1.79 13.93
C ARG A 232 1.95 -1.86 15.16
N LEU A 233 2.89 -0.94 15.23
CA LEU A 233 3.67 -0.63 16.43
C LEU A 233 2.94 0.43 17.27
N PHE A 234 2.51 1.54 16.65
CA PHE A 234 1.73 2.59 17.29
C PHE A 234 1.01 3.47 16.24
N TYR A 235 0.06 4.29 16.69
CA TYR A 235 -0.55 5.33 15.88
C TYR A 235 0.28 6.61 15.94
N LEU A 236 0.44 7.31 14.81
CA LEU A 236 1.07 8.63 14.77
C LEU A 236 0.18 9.66 15.46
N GLY A 237 0.78 10.62 16.16
CA GLY A 237 0.09 11.75 16.78
C GLY A 237 -0.87 11.43 17.93
N ILE A 238 -1.01 10.17 18.34
CA ILE A 238 -1.81 9.78 19.52
C ILE A 238 -0.84 9.47 20.66
N GLN A 239 -0.62 10.45 21.54
CA GLN A 239 0.15 10.27 22.77
C GLN A 239 -0.78 9.75 23.88
N GLY A 240 -0.56 8.50 24.30
CA GLY A 240 -1.13 7.93 25.54
C GLY A 240 -2.62 7.58 25.46
N LEU A 241 -2.91 6.28 25.48
CA LEU A 241 -4.09 5.76 26.17
C LEU A 241 -3.60 5.00 27.41
#